data_AF-A0A562I632-F1
#
_entry.id   AF-A0A562I632-F1
#
_cell.length_a   1.000
_cell.length_b   1.000
_cell.length_c   1.000
_cell.angle_alpha   90.00
_cell.angle_beta   90.00
_cell.angle_gamma   90.00
#
_symmetry.space_group_name_H-M   'P 1'
#
loop_
_entity.id
_entity.type
_entity.pdbx_description
1 polymer ?
#
loop_
_entity_poly.entity_id
_entity_poly.type
_entity_poly.pdbx_seq_one_letter_code
_entity_poly.pdbx_strand_id
1 'polypeptide(L)'
;MANATYDRKEQFQQIQSGLLDGEQIIAVYDAIGTGTGFIGLTDRRVIIQDRSFVGKRYAITSIPYSKITSVSVVSNKSWGGSFFSTGAIAIHVGTHTYEVEFRGAQKSHHVHNVILHYIS
;
A
#
# COMPACT_ATOMS: atom_id res chain seq x y z
N MET A 1 -11.98 -14.35 -12.92
CA MET A 1 -11.74 -13.87 -11.55
C MET A 1 -10.24 -13.98 -11.32
N ALA A 2 -9.52 -12.87 -11.33
CA ALA A 2 -8.09 -12.91 -10.99
C ALA A 2 -7.98 -13.18 -9.50
N ASN A 3 -7.14 -14.15 -9.10
CA ASN A 3 -6.89 -14.44 -7.69
C ASN A 3 -6.12 -13.26 -7.08
N ALA A 4 -6.81 -12.40 -6.34
CA ALA A 4 -6.19 -11.29 -5.63
C ALA A 4 -5.08 -11.82 -4.70
N THR A 5 -3.91 -11.19 -4.73
CA THR A 5 -2.77 -11.61 -3.90
C THR A 5 -2.90 -11.00 -2.51
N TYR A 6 -2.75 -11.78 -1.44
CA TYR A 6 -2.78 -11.22 -0.09
C TYR A 6 -1.84 -11.92 0.89
N ASP A 7 -1.35 -11.18 1.89
CA ASP A 7 -0.50 -11.72 2.96
C ASP A 7 -1.31 -12.35 4.10
N ARG A 8 -2.38 -11.68 4.53
CA ARG A 8 -3.23 -12.11 5.65
C ARG A 8 -4.69 -12.08 5.26
N LYS A 9 -5.39 -13.20 5.47
CA LYS A 9 -6.81 -13.36 5.11
C LYS A 9 -7.71 -12.35 5.84
N GLU A 10 -7.44 -12.06 7.11
CA GLU A 10 -8.23 -11.12 7.90
C GLU A 10 -8.17 -9.70 7.33
N GLN A 11 -6.99 -9.25 6.88
CA GLN A 11 -6.81 -7.93 6.25
C GLN A 11 -7.51 -7.87 4.90
N PHE A 12 -7.44 -8.96 4.11
CA PHE A 12 -8.18 -9.08 2.87
C PHE A 12 -9.69 -8.95 3.09
N GLN A 13 -10.24 -9.66 4.08
CA GLN A 13 -11.65 -9.59 4.44
C GLN A 13 -12.06 -8.21 4.96
N GLN A 14 -11.17 -7.54 5.69
CA GLN A 14 -11.40 -6.17 6.15
C GLN A 14 -11.48 -5.17 4.99
N ILE A 15 -10.69 -5.34 3.93
CA ILE A 15 -10.85 -4.54 2.70
C ILE A 15 -12.13 -4.93 1.98
N GLN A 16 -12.40 -6.22 1.84
CA GLN A 16 -13.55 -6.76 1.12
C GLN A 16 -14.88 -6.22 1.68
N SER A 17 -15.01 -6.09 3.00
CA SER A 17 -16.22 -5.56 3.63
C SER A 17 -16.46 -4.06 3.40
N GLY A 18 -15.44 -3.32 2.95
CA GLY A 18 -15.52 -1.88 2.67
C GLY A 18 -15.47 -1.51 1.18
N LEU A 19 -15.56 -2.51 0.29
CA LEU A 19 -15.57 -2.27 -1.16
C LEU A 19 -16.88 -1.61 -1.61
N LEU A 20 -16.76 -0.76 -2.62
CA LEU A 20 -17.92 -0.24 -3.35
C LEU A 20 -18.41 -1.27 -4.37
N ASP A 21 -19.66 -1.13 -4.81
CA ASP A 21 -20.22 -2.00 -5.84
C ASP A 21 -19.37 -2.01 -7.12
N GLY A 22 -18.97 -3.21 -7.53
CA GLY A 22 -18.11 -3.45 -8.70
C GLY A 22 -16.65 -3.04 -8.52
N GLU A 23 -16.20 -2.67 -7.31
CA GLU A 23 -14.79 -2.50 -6.98
C GLU A 23 -14.13 -3.87 -6.75
N GLN A 24 -12.94 -4.09 -7.32
CA GLN A 24 -12.22 -5.35 -7.22
C GLN A 24 -10.87 -5.19 -6.54
N ILE A 25 -10.51 -6.14 -5.68
CA ILE A 25 -9.21 -6.19 -5.02
C ILE A 25 -8.17 -6.76 -5.98
N ILE A 26 -7.05 -6.06 -6.10
CA ILE A 26 -5.86 -6.50 -6.84
C ILE A 26 -4.90 -7.20 -5.88
N ALA A 27 -4.56 -6.53 -4.77
CA ALA A 27 -3.70 -7.10 -3.74
C ALA A 27 -3.90 -6.48 -2.35
N VAL A 28 -3.52 -7.23 -1.29
CA VAL A 28 -3.49 -6.74 0.10
C VAL A 28 -2.20 -7.21 0.79
N TYR A 29 -1.33 -6.27 1.15
CA TYR A 29 -0.05 -6.57 1.79
C TYR A 29 0.02 -6.08 3.22
N ASP A 30 0.54 -6.94 4.10
CA ASP A 30 0.80 -6.62 5.50
C ASP A 30 2.02 -5.71 5.59
N ALA A 31 1.87 -4.60 6.33
CA ALA A 31 2.97 -3.70 6.58
C ALA A 31 3.70 -4.10 7.87
N ILE A 32 5.02 -3.97 7.89
CA ILE A 32 5.86 -4.36 9.03
C ILE A 32 6.28 -3.19 9.93
N GLY A 33 6.04 -1.96 9.50
CA GLY A 33 6.32 -0.75 10.27
C GLY A 33 5.33 -0.53 11.42
N THR A 34 5.67 0.35 12.37
CA THR A 34 4.81 0.67 13.53
C THR A 34 3.64 1.59 13.19
N GLY A 35 3.76 2.41 12.14
CA GLY A 35 2.74 3.40 11.74
C GLY A 35 1.65 2.85 10.83
N THR A 36 1.98 1.88 9.96
CA THR A 36 1.07 1.37 8.94
C THR A 36 0.72 -0.08 9.22
N GLY A 37 -0.57 -0.43 9.18
CA GLY A 37 -1.04 -1.79 9.42
C GLY A 37 -1.00 -2.67 8.17
N PHE A 38 -1.58 -2.20 7.07
CA PHE A 38 -1.57 -2.87 5.78
C PHE A 38 -1.88 -1.87 4.66
N ILE A 39 -1.65 -2.30 3.42
CA ILE A 39 -2.10 -1.62 2.20
C ILE A 39 -2.99 -2.56 1.38
N GLY A 40 -4.12 -2.06 0.91
CA GLY A 40 -4.98 -2.68 -0.08
C GLY A 40 -4.90 -1.91 -1.39
N LEU A 41 -4.87 -2.62 -2.51
CA LEU A 41 -4.92 -2.08 -3.85
C LEU A 41 -6.19 -2.59 -4.52
N THR A 42 -7.03 -1.67 -4.98
CA THR A 42 -8.23 -2.00 -5.76
C THR A 42 -8.10 -1.43 -7.17
N ASP A 43 -9.06 -1.71 -8.02
CA ASP A 43 -9.19 -1.08 -9.34
C ASP A 43 -9.67 0.39 -9.28
N ARG A 44 -9.89 0.96 -8.08
CA ARG A 44 -10.35 2.34 -7.90
C ARG A 44 -9.48 3.20 -6.99
N ARG A 45 -8.83 2.61 -5.99
CA ARG A 45 -8.10 3.34 -4.95
C ARG A 45 -7.04 2.49 -4.27
N VAL A 46 -6.10 3.18 -3.64
CA VAL A 46 -5.25 2.60 -2.60
C VAL A 46 -5.97 2.74 -1.26
N ILE A 47 -5.95 1.71 -0.42
CA ILE A 47 -6.51 1.73 0.92
C ILE A 47 -5.39 1.47 1.93
N ILE A 48 -5.21 2.35 2.90
CA ILE A 48 -4.14 2.24 3.92
C ILE A 48 -4.76 2.19 5.31
N GLN A 49 -4.39 1.18 6.10
CA GLN A 49 -4.66 1.21 7.54
C GLN A 49 -3.53 1.95 8.25
N ASP A 50 -3.84 3.06 8.90
CA ASP A 50 -2.92 3.83 9.72
C ASP A 50 -3.21 3.58 11.21
N ARG A 51 -2.18 3.22 11.97
CA ARG A 51 -2.24 2.90 13.41
C ARG A 51 -1.67 4.02 14.29
N SER A 52 -1.26 5.15 13.72
CA SER A 52 -0.64 6.27 14.43
C SER A 52 -1.63 7.14 15.23
N PHE A 53 -2.94 6.86 15.14
CA PHE A 53 -3.96 7.65 15.82
C PHE A 53 -3.99 7.41 17.34
N VAL A 54 -4.04 8.51 18.10
CA VAL A 54 -4.08 8.51 19.57
C VAL A 54 -5.28 7.70 20.09
N GLY A 55 -5.07 6.94 21.15
CA GLY A 55 -6.14 6.21 21.85
C GLY A 55 -6.47 4.83 21.28
N LYS A 56 -5.46 4.10 20.76
CA LYS A 56 -5.63 2.77 20.12
C LYS A 56 -6.61 2.77 18.94
N ARG A 57 -6.75 3.93 18.28
CA ARG A 57 -7.58 4.07 17.09
C ARG A 57 -6.73 3.71 15.88
N TYR A 58 -7.39 3.18 14.87
CA TYR A 58 -6.81 3.04 13.54
C TYR A 58 -7.73 3.69 12.54
N ALA A 59 -7.15 4.29 11.50
CA ALA A 59 -7.89 4.83 10.37
C ALA A 59 -7.75 3.90 9.18
N ILE A 60 -8.80 3.74 8.39
CA ILE A 60 -8.74 3.13 7.07
C ILE A 60 -8.92 4.27 6.06
N THR A 61 -7.82 4.67 5.43
CA THR A 61 -7.79 5.80 4.51
C THR A 61 -7.92 5.30 3.08
N SER A 62 -8.90 5.83 2.34
CA SER A 62 -9.09 5.55 0.92
C SER A 62 -8.49 6.69 0.09
N ILE A 63 -7.50 6.37 -0.74
CA ILE A 63 -6.77 7.32 -1.57
C ILE A 63 -7.09 7.02 -3.04
N PRO A 64 -7.91 7.85 -3.70
CA PRO A 64 -8.16 7.69 -5.14
C PRO A 64 -6.86 7.82 -5.93
N TYR A 65 -6.66 6.98 -6.95
CA TYR A 65 -5.45 7.06 -7.78
C TYR A 65 -5.26 8.45 -8.41
N SER A 66 -6.34 9.11 -8.82
CA SER A 66 -6.32 10.48 -9.37
C SER A 66 -5.84 11.56 -8.40
N LYS A 67 -5.65 11.25 -7.12
CA LYS A 67 -5.09 12.15 -6.10
C LYS A 67 -3.65 11.82 -5.72
N ILE A 68 -3.12 10.70 -6.17
CA ILE A 68 -1.73 10.34 -5.99
C ILE A 68 -0.90 11.11 -7.02
N THR A 69 0.02 11.94 -6.54
CA THR A 69 0.88 12.74 -7.42
C THR A 69 2.16 12.00 -7.82
N SER A 70 2.62 11.08 -6.97
CA SER A 70 3.77 10.23 -7.26
C SER A 70 3.84 9.02 -6.32
N VAL A 71 4.56 8.00 -6.76
CA VAL A 71 4.92 6.81 -5.98
C VAL A 71 6.42 6.57 -6.12
N SER A 72 7.09 6.22 -5.02
CA SER A 72 8.53 5.95 -4.98
C SER A 72 8.79 4.59 -4.35
N VAL A 73 9.82 3.87 -4.80
CA VAL A 73 10.44 2.79 -4.03
C VAL A 73 11.49 3.42 -3.12
N VAL A 74 11.38 3.19 -1.80
CA VAL A 74 12.25 3.79 -0.79
C VAL A 74 13.35 2.82 -0.43
N SER A 75 14.61 3.27 -0.47
CA SER A 75 15.78 2.45 -0.15
C SER A 75 16.60 3.02 1.00
N ASN A 76 16.84 2.19 2.02
CA ASN A 76 17.84 2.45 3.06
C ASN A 76 19.22 2.36 2.41
N LYS A 77 19.90 3.51 2.29
CA LYS A 77 21.27 3.65 1.77
C LYS A 77 22.17 2.50 2.25
N SER A 78 22.46 1.55 1.36
CA SER A 78 23.71 0.80 1.39
C SER A 78 24.46 1.13 0.10
N TRP A 79 25.54 1.89 0.26
CA TRP A 79 26.39 2.43 -0.81
C TRP A 79 27.28 1.33 -1.43
N GLY A 80 26.66 0.24 -1.89
CA GLY A 80 27.36 -0.92 -2.46
C GLY A 80 26.51 -2.17 -2.76
N GLY A 81 25.17 -2.10 -2.70
CA GLY A 81 24.30 -3.24 -2.96
C GLY A 81 23.07 -2.84 -3.78
N SER A 82 22.51 -3.80 -4.54
CA SER A 82 21.39 -3.63 -5.48
C SER A 82 20.36 -2.58 -5.03
N PHE A 83 20.11 -1.59 -5.90
CA PHE A 83 19.22 -0.44 -5.71
C PHE A 83 17.77 -0.81 -5.30
N PHE A 84 17.43 -2.10 -5.34
CA PHE A 84 16.09 -2.66 -5.11
C PHE A 84 16.02 -3.67 -3.95
N SER A 85 16.98 -3.65 -3.02
CA SER A 85 16.95 -4.58 -1.88
C SER A 85 15.90 -4.23 -0.81
N THR A 86 15.12 -3.17 -1.01
CA THR A 86 14.32 -2.56 0.04
C THR A 86 12.83 -2.82 -0.12
N GLY A 87 12.19 -3.07 1.01
CA GLY A 87 10.78 -3.44 1.09
C GLY A 87 9.84 -2.25 1.25
N ALA A 88 10.23 -1.01 0.97
CA ALA A 88 9.40 0.16 1.28
C ALA A 88 8.96 0.96 0.05
N ILE A 89 7.79 1.60 0.15
CA ILE A 89 7.29 2.57 -0.82
C ILE A 89 6.87 3.87 -0.12
N ALA A 90 6.90 4.97 -0.86
CA ALA A 90 6.29 6.24 -0.46
C ALA A 90 5.25 6.67 -1.50
N ILE A 91 4.04 7.01 -1.04
CA ILE A 91 2.92 7.48 -1.86
C ILE A 91 2.65 8.93 -1.49
N HIS A 92 2.74 9.84 -2.45
CA HIS A 92 2.52 11.26 -2.24
C HIS A 92 1.11 11.68 -2.65
N VAL A 93 0.41 12.37 -1.74
CA VAL A 93 -0.98 12.83 -1.90
C VAL A 93 -1.08 14.26 -1.36
N GLY A 94 -1.05 15.25 -2.25
CA GLY A 94 -0.99 16.65 -1.85
C GLY A 94 0.26 16.92 -1.00
N THR A 95 0.08 17.37 0.25
CA THR A 95 1.18 17.62 1.21
C THR A 95 1.51 16.42 2.09
N HIS A 96 0.81 15.30 1.94
CA HIS A 96 0.98 14.10 2.77
C HIS A 96 1.80 13.04 2.02
N THR A 97 2.63 12.32 2.77
CA THR A 97 3.36 11.14 2.29
C THR A 97 2.98 9.95 3.15
N TYR A 98 2.49 8.89 2.51
CA TYR A 98 2.25 7.60 3.16
C TYR A 98 3.43 6.69 2.87
N GLU A 99 4.15 6.29 3.91
CA GLU A 99 5.22 5.30 3.80
C GLU A 99 4.70 3.92 4.25
N VAL A 100 4.99 2.91 3.43
CA VAL A 100 4.60 1.52 3.72
C VAL A 100 5.80 0.62 3.53
N GLU A 101 6.18 -0.07 4.60
CA GLU A 101 7.26 -1.05 4.62
C GLU A 101 6.71 -2.47 4.62
N PHE A 102 7.28 -3.34 3.80
CA PHE A 102 6.90 -4.72 3.57
C PHE A 102 8.03 -5.67 3.90
N ARG A 103 7.66 -6.92 4.19
CA ARG A 103 8.61 -8.03 4.19
C ARG A 103 8.88 -8.48 2.74
N GLY A 104 9.99 -7.98 2.18
CA GLY A 104 10.51 -8.37 0.86
C GLY A 104 10.24 -7.35 -0.25
N ALA A 105 11.23 -7.15 -1.12
CA ALA A 105 11.20 -6.14 -2.18
C ALA A 105 10.20 -6.45 -3.31
N GLN A 106 9.80 -7.71 -3.50
CA GLN A 106 8.82 -8.06 -4.54
C GLN A 106 7.47 -7.37 -4.30
N LYS A 107 7.11 -7.14 -3.02
CA LYS A 107 5.86 -6.48 -2.65
C LYS A 107 5.90 -4.99 -2.94
N SER A 108 6.96 -4.29 -2.54
CA SER A 108 7.14 -2.87 -2.88
C SER A 108 7.12 -2.66 -4.38
N HIS A 109 7.75 -3.55 -5.16
CA HIS A 109 7.74 -3.51 -6.62
C HIS A 109 6.34 -3.71 -7.19
N HIS A 110 5.61 -4.72 -6.72
CA HIS A 110 4.24 -4.95 -7.21
C HIS A 110 3.33 -3.77 -6.88
N VAL A 111 3.37 -3.26 -5.64
CA VAL A 111 2.57 -2.09 -5.26
C VAL A 111 2.93 -0.88 -6.10
N HIS A 112 4.23 -0.59 -6.25
CA HIS A 112 4.70 0.51 -7.09
C HIS A 112 4.15 0.41 -8.51
N ASN A 113 4.22 -0.76 -9.14
CA ASN A 113 3.76 -0.95 -10.51
C ASN A 113 2.25 -0.83 -10.67
N VAL A 114 1.47 -1.36 -9.70
CA VAL A 114 0.02 -1.20 -9.70
C VAL A 114 -0.35 0.28 -9.57
N ILE A 115 0.24 1.00 -8.61
CA ILE A 115 -0.03 2.43 -8.46
C ILE A 115 0.38 3.18 -9.73
N LEU A 116 1.59 2.93 -10.25
CA LEU A 116 2.08 3.57 -11.47
C LEU A 116 1.13 3.33 -12.66
N HIS A 117 0.59 2.12 -12.82
CA HIS A 117 -0.39 1.80 -13.85
C HIS A 117 -1.64 2.68 -13.79
N TYR A 118 -2.16 2.98 -12.60
CA TYR A 118 -3.40 3.76 -12.43
C TYR A 118 -3.19 5.28 -12.37
N ILE A 119 -1.97 5.76 -12.17
CA ILE A 119 -1.67 7.21 -12.15
C ILE A 119 -1.04 7.72 -13.45
N SER A 120 -0.73 6.82 -14.39
CA SER A 120 -0.14 7.16 -15.71
C SER A 120 -1.18 7.61 -16.73
#